data_AF-A0A6V7VKG6-F1
#
_entry.id   AF-A0A6V7VKG6-F1
#
_cell.length_a   1.000
_cell.length_b   1.000
_cell.length_c   1.000
_cell.angle_alpha   90.00
_cell.angle_beta   90.00
_cell.angle_gamma   90.00
#
_symmetry.space_group_name_H-M   'P 1'
#
loop_
_entity.id
_entity.type
_entity.pdbx_description
1 polymer ?
#
loop_
_entity_poly.entity_id
_entity_poly.type
_entity_poly.pdbx_seq_one_letter_code
_entity_poly.pdbx_strand_id
1 'polypeptide(L)'
;MPKYCTWLKSTREWKYPRKVNCKKIGRIIPVNPVETEKYYLRYLLLNVPGKSFEDLRTVNGVVYDTYAKTCLARGLARDDDEWYKCLEEASFFSRKHPQGLRTLFVNILIHCEPKYPGMLWESFKEYLIFDLIRKYPNYSKNELFNLGLCLIDQGLKDHEKSLKDFCNMPQNIDLINFDENEFYDPKEEYILAQNLIYKMNEEQKEIIEK
;
A
#
# COMPACT_ATOMS: atom_id res chain seq x y z
N MET A 1 -10.43 -12.31 -25.42
CA MET A 1 -10.87 -11.58 -26.64
C MET A 1 -11.29 -12.59 -27.73
N PRO A 2 -12.47 -12.47 -28.35
CA PRO A 2 -13.05 -13.54 -29.18
C PRO A 2 -12.35 -13.72 -30.54
N LYS A 3 -11.78 -14.91 -30.73
CA LYS A 3 -10.98 -15.28 -31.92
C LYS A 3 -11.84 -15.56 -33.15
N TYR A 4 -13.02 -16.13 -32.96
CA TYR A 4 -13.80 -16.76 -34.04
C TYR A 4 -14.99 -15.94 -34.54
N CYS A 5 -15.37 -14.89 -33.83
CA CYS A 5 -16.55 -14.09 -34.11
C CYS A 5 -16.24 -12.59 -34.12
N THR A 6 -17.13 -11.81 -34.73
CA THR A 6 -17.03 -10.34 -34.84
C THR A 6 -18.31 -9.71 -34.32
N TRP A 7 -18.18 -8.65 -33.53
CA TRP A 7 -19.32 -7.87 -33.05
C TRP A 7 -19.82 -6.92 -34.13
N LEU A 8 -21.09 -7.04 -34.50
CA LEU A 8 -21.77 -6.12 -35.42
C LEU A 8 -22.42 -5.01 -34.62
N LYS A 9 -21.91 -3.77 -34.74
CA LYS A 9 -22.49 -2.61 -34.03
C LYS A 9 -23.91 -2.28 -34.47
N SER A 10 -24.25 -2.51 -35.74
CA SER A 10 -25.57 -2.20 -36.30
C SER A 10 -26.67 -3.10 -35.74
N THR A 11 -26.39 -4.39 -35.57
CA THR A 11 -27.37 -5.38 -35.08
C THR A 11 -27.18 -5.72 -33.60
N ARG A 12 -26.06 -5.32 -32.99
CA ARG A 12 -25.66 -5.67 -31.60
C ARG A 12 -25.61 -7.19 -31.39
N GLU A 13 -25.06 -7.89 -32.38
CA GLU A 13 -24.97 -9.36 -32.40
C GLU A 13 -23.53 -9.83 -32.68
N TRP A 14 -23.19 -11.03 -32.17
CA TRP A 14 -21.95 -11.72 -32.52
C TRP A 14 -22.16 -12.57 -33.78
N LYS A 15 -21.38 -12.31 -34.83
CA LYS A 15 -21.44 -13.08 -36.09
C LYS A 15 -20.26 -14.05 -36.22
N TYR A 16 -20.54 -15.30 -36.60
CA TYR A 16 -19.57 -16.36 -36.92
C TYR A 16 -19.70 -16.80 -38.39
N PRO A 17 -18.60 -17.19 -39.06
CA PRO A 17 -17.21 -17.01 -38.64
C PRO A 17 -16.75 -15.57 -38.90
N ARG A 18 -15.71 -15.15 -38.18
CA ARG A 18 -15.01 -13.88 -38.43
C ARG A 18 -14.58 -13.83 -39.91
N LYS A 19 -15.11 -12.84 -40.65
CA LYS A 19 -14.85 -12.69 -42.10
C LYS A 19 -13.41 -12.29 -42.44
N VAL A 20 -12.68 -11.69 -41.49
CA VAL A 20 -11.32 -11.16 -41.72
C VAL A 20 -10.31 -12.00 -40.95
N ASN A 21 -9.38 -12.63 -41.67
CA ASN A 21 -8.27 -13.44 -41.13
C ASN A 21 -7.16 -12.54 -40.56
N CYS A 22 -7.50 -11.64 -39.63
CA CYS A 22 -6.55 -10.74 -38.98
C CYS A 22 -6.13 -11.30 -37.61
N LYS A 23 -4.82 -11.42 -37.36
CA LYS A 23 -4.26 -11.81 -36.05
C LYS A 23 -4.60 -10.80 -34.94
N LYS A 24 -4.94 -9.55 -35.27
CA LYS A 24 -5.30 -8.52 -34.29
C LYS A 24 -6.80 -8.60 -33.97
N ILE A 25 -7.12 -8.95 -32.73
CA ILE A 25 -8.50 -9.22 -32.26
C ILE A 25 -9.21 -7.92 -31.84
N GLY A 26 -8.44 -6.87 -31.51
CA GLY A 26 -8.87 -5.48 -31.26
C GLY A 26 -7.83 -4.75 -30.39
N ARG A 27 -8.10 -3.49 -30.02
CA ARG A 27 -7.24 -2.69 -29.12
C ARG A 27 -7.96 -2.42 -27.81
N ILE A 28 -7.25 -2.61 -26.70
CA ILE A 28 -7.68 -2.16 -25.38
C ILE A 28 -7.21 -0.72 -25.22
N ILE A 29 -8.12 0.19 -24.86
CA ILE A 29 -7.84 1.63 -24.71
C ILE A 29 -6.95 1.82 -23.47
N PRO A 30 -5.96 2.73 -23.49
CA PRO A 30 -5.23 3.12 -22.29
C PRO A 30 -6.18 3.77 -21.27
N VAL A 31 -5.99 3.46 -19.99
CA VAL A 31 -6.83 3.96 -18.88
C VAL A 31 -5.94 4.70 -17.89
N ASN A 32 -6.39 5.86 -17.42
CA ASN A 32 -5.70 6.64 -16.39
C ASN A 32 -5.76 5.89 -15.03
N PRO A 33 -4.63 5.73 -14.30
CA PRO A 33 -4.59 5.10 -12.98
C PRO A 33 -5.53 5.71 -11.92
N VAL A 34 -5.88 7.00 -12.04
CA VAL A 34 -6.85 7.68 -11.15
C VAL A 34 -8.25 7.04 -11.26
N GLU A 35 -8.59 6.44 -12.39
CA GLU A 35 -9.85 5.72 -12.60
C GLU A 35 -9.72 4.26 -12.16
N THR A 36 -9.52 4.06 -10.86
CA THR A 36 -9.08 2.82 -10.20
C THR A 36 -9.83 1.58 -10.69
N GLU A 37 -11.16 1.59 -10.73
CA GLU A 37 -11.94 0.42 -11.17
C GLU A 37 -11.80 0.11 -12.66
N LYS A 38 -11.68 1.12 -13.52
CA LYS A 38 -11.45 0.91 -14.96
C LYS A 38 -10.03 0.40 -15.20
N TYR A 39 -9.06 0.87 -14.42
CA TYR A 39 -7.70 0.39 -14.45
C TYR A 39 -7.64 -1.11 -14.14
N TYR A 40 -8.24 -1.56 -13.03
CA TYR A 40 -8.24 -2.97 -12.65
C TYR A 40 -9.08 -3.85 -13.58
N LEU A 41 -10.19 -3.34 -14.13
CA LEU A 41 -10.93 -4.04 -15.18
C LEU A 41 -10.04 -4.29 -16.41
N ARG A 42 -9.31 -3.27 -16.87
CA ARG A 42 -8.36 -3.41 -17.98
C ARG A 42 -7.28 -4.44 -17.66
N TYR A 43 -6.78 -4.42 -16.43
CA TYR A 43 -5.76 -5.34 -15.96
C TYR A 43 -6.24 -6.80 -15.93
N LEU A 44 -7.47 -7.05 -15.48
CA LEU A 44 -8.11 -8.38 -15.55
C LEU A 44 -8.28 -8.85 -16.99
N LEU A 45 -8.77 -7.99 -17.88
CA LEU A 45 -9.01 -8.33 -19.29
C LEU A 45 -7.72 -8.71 -20.05
N LEU A 46 -6.56 -8.23 -19.58
CA LEU A 46 -5.25 -8.56 -20.15
C LEU A 46 -4.72 -9.91 -19.67
N ASN A 47 -5.00 -10.27 -18.41
CA ASN A 47 -4.38 -11.43 -17.76
C ASN A 47 -5.31 -12.63 -17.58
N VAL A 48 -6.64 -12.43 -17.64
CA VAL A 48 -7.64 -13.45 -17.32
C VAL A 48 -8.62 -13.62 -18.48
N PRO A 49 -8.85 -14.85 -18.96
CA PRO A 49 -9.96 -15.12 -19.85
C PRO A 49 -11.27 -15.05 -19.07
N GLY A 50 -12.16 -14.13 -19.47
CA GLY A 50 -13.50 -14.00 -18.90
C GLY A 50 -14.60 -14.13 -19.95
N LYS A 51 -15.73 -14.73 -19.56
CA LYS A 51 -16.94 -14.89 -20.37
C LYS A 51 -17.95 -13.75 -20.18
N SER A 52 -17.96 -13.13 -19.01
CA SER A 52 -18.79 -11.98 -18.65
C SER A 52 -18.09 -11.08 -17.63
N PHE A 53 -18.65 -9.90 -17.33
CA PHE A 53 -18.13 -9.03 -16.27
C PHE A 53 -18.24 -9.66 -14.87
N GLU A 54 -19.28 -10.46 -14.65
CA GLU A 54 -19.44 -11.20 -13.40
C GLU A 54 -18.41 -12.33 -13.29
N ASP A 55 -18.23 -13.12 -14.36
CA ASP A 55 -17.19 -14.16 -14.43
C ASP A 55 -15.79 -13.58 -14.22
N LEU A 56 -15.52 -12.40 -14.78
CA LEU A 56 -14.29 -11.66 -14.51
C LEU A 56 -14.13 -11.32 -13.03
N ARG A 57 -15.21 -11.06 -12.29
CA ARG A 57 -15.17 -10.76 -10.85
C ARG A 57 -15.21 -11.99 -9.95
N THR A 58 -15.47 -13.17 -10.49
CA THR A 58 -15.57 -14.42 -9.71
C THR A 58 -14.21 -15.10 -9.55
N VAL A 59 -13.78 -15.36 -8.31
CA VAL A 59 -12.57 -16.16 -8.00
C VAL A 59 -12.98 -17.28 -7.06
N ASN A 60 -12.69 -18.54 -7.42
CA ASN A 60 -13.02 -19.72 -6.62
C ASN A 60 -14.50 -19.78 -6.17
N GLY A 61 -15.42 -19.37 -7.07
CA GLY A 61 -16.86 -19.36 -6.79
C GLY A 61 -17.38 -18.13 -6.03
N VAL A 62 -16.50 -17.22 -5.61
CA VAL A 62 -16.87 -15.99 -4.90
C VAL A 62 -16.86 -14.80 -5.87
N VAL A 63 -17.97 -14.08 -5.99
CA VAL A 63 -18.07 -12.85 -6.77
C VAL A 63 -17.61 -11.68 -5.89
N TYR A 64 -16.63 -10.92 -6.37
CA TYR A 64 -16.11 -9.74 -5.67
C TYR A 64 -16.79 -8.46 -6.16
N ASP A 65 -16.95 -7.49 -5.26
CA ASP A 65 -17.65 -6.23 -5.56
C ASP A 65 -16.90 -5.38 -6.59
N THR A 66 -15.56 -5.34 -6.47
CA THR A 66 -14.68 -4.45 -7.23
C THR A 66 -13.63 -5.23 -8.00
N TYR A 67 -13.23 -4.72 -9.17
CA TYR A 67 -12.18 -5.33 -9.98
C TYR A 67 -10.82 -5.29 -9.28
N ALA A 68 -10.58 -4.31 -8.39
CA ALA A 68 -9.42 -4.28 -7.51
C ALA A 68 -9.34 -5.53 -6.62
N LYS A 69 -10.41 -5.81 -5.85
CA LYS A 69 -10.49 -6.98 -4.96
C LYS A 69 -10.36 -8.28 -5.74
N THR A 70 -10.96 -8.32 -6.93
CA THR A 70 -10.81 -9.44 -7.85
C THR A 70 -9.35 -9.67 -8.29
N CYS A 71 -8.62 -8.61 -8.68
CA CYS A 71 -7.20 -8.72 -9.04
C CYS A 71 -6.35 -9.25 -7.90
N LEU A 72 -6.65 -8.81 -6.67
CA LEU A 72 -5.95 -9.25 -5.46
C LEU A 72 -6.25 -10.72 -5.14
N ALA A 73 -7.52 -11.12 -5.17
CA ALA A 73 -7.92 -12.50 -4.94
C ALA A 73 -7.34 -13.49 -5.98
N ARG A 74 -7.07 -13.01 -7.20
CA ARG A 74 -6.37 -13.78 -8.23
C ARG A 74 -4.84 -13.72 -8.13
N GLY A 75 -4.29 -12.92 -7.21
CA GLY A 75 -2.85 -12.69 -7.08
C GLY A 75 -2.22 -11.96 -8.28
N LEU A 76 -3.04 -11.27 -9.07
CA LEU A 76 -2.65 -10.55 -10.28
C LEU A 76 -2.15 -9.15 -9.97
N ALA A 77 -2.82 -8.42 -9.08
CA ALA A 77 -2.30 -7.14 -8.60
C ALA A 77 -1.20 -7.42 -7.56
N ARG A 78 0.06 -7.34 -8.01
CA ARG A 78 1.28 -7.28 -7.21
C ARG A 78 2.17 -6.22 -7.84
N ASP A 79 2.13 -5.00 -7.31
CA ASP A 79 3.02 -3.90 -7.73
C ASP A 79 3.94 -3.50 -6.59
N ASP A 80 3.40 -3.44 -5.38
CA ASP A 80 4.18 -3.09 -4.20
C ASP A 80 4.71 -4.34 -3.48
N ASP A 81 4.93 -5.46 -4.20
CA ASP A 81 5.31 -6.76 -3.59
C ASP A 81 6.67 -6.66 -2.87
N GLU A 82 7.59 -5.86 -3.42
CA GLU A 82 8.89 -5.57 -2.80
C GLU A 82 8.74 -4.74 -1.53
N TRP A 83 7.88 -3.71 -1.56
CA TRP A 83 7.60 -2.86 -0.39
C TRP A 83 6.79 -3.61 0.67
N TYR A 84 5.88 -4.47 0.25
CA TYR A 84 5.12 -5.36 1.11
C TYR A 84 6.05 -6.32 1.83
N LYS A 85 6.94 -7.03 1.11
CA LYS A 85 7.93 -7.92 1.73
C LYS A 85 8.87 -7.17 2.65
N CYS A 86 9.34 -5.98 2.26
CA CYS A 86 10.18 -5.14 3.08
C CYS A 86 9.49 -4.75 4.40
N LEU A 87 8.24 -4.30 4.33
CA LEU A 87 7.43 -3.95 5.50
C LEU A 87 7.05 -5.18 6.33
N GLU A 88 6.81 -6.33 5.70
CA GLU A 88 6.53 -7.61 6.36
C GLU A 88 7.74 -8.06 7.18
N GLU A 89 8.95 -8.03 6.59
CA GLU A 89 10.20 -8.33 7.29
C GLU A 89 10.45 -7.36 8.45
N ALA A 90 10.25 -6.06 8.23
CA ALA A 90 10.40 -5.05 9.28
C ALA A 90 9.33 -5.18 10.38
N SER A 91 8.12 -5.66 10.03
CA SER A 91 7.01 -5.81 10.98
C SER A 91 7.31 -6.81 12.09
N PHE A 92 8.20 -7.79 11.87
CA PHE A 92 8.63 -8.71 12.93
C PHE A 92 9.31 -7.99 14.09
N PHE A 93 9.97 -6.87 13.83
CA PHE A 93 10.64 -6.04 14.84
C PHE A 93 9.77 -4.90 15.38
N SER A 94 8.59 -4.67 14.79
CA SER A 94 7.68 -3.56 15.11
C SER A 94 7.22 -3.52 16.57
N ARG A 95 7.16 -4.67 17.27
CA ARG A 95 6.82 -4.70 18.70
C ARG A 95 7.81 -3.92 19.57
N LYS A 96 9.07 -3.84 19.13
CA LYS A 96 10.14 -3.15 19.84
C LYS A 96 10.46 -1.79 19.22
N HIS A 97 10.23 -1.61 17.91
CA HIS A 97 10.59 -0.39 17.18
C HIS A 97 9.51 0.04 16.16
N PRO A 98 8.29 0.39 16.61
CA PRO A 98 7.22 0.82 15.72
C PRO A 98 7.48 2.21 15.10
N GLN A 99 8.23 3.11 15.77
CA GLN A 99 8.67 4.37 15.17
C GLN A 99 9.52 4.11 13.91
N GLY A 100 10.48 3.18 13.99
CA GLY A 100 11.33 2.82 12.86
C GLY A 100 10.55 2.24 11.69
N LEU A 101 9.49 1.46 11.97
CA LEU A 101 8.60 0.97 10.92
C LEU A 101 7.82 2.11 10.25
N ARG A 102 7.37 3.13 11.01
CA ARG A 102 6.75 4.33 10.43
C ARG A 102 7.73 5.13 9.58
N THR A 103 8.97 5.31 10.03
CA THR A 103 10.02 5.96 9.23
C THR A 103 10.29 5.21 7.93
N LEU A 104 10.37 3.88 7.97
CA LEU A 104 10.50 3.05 6.76
C LEU A 104 9.32 3.25 5.82
N PHE A 105 8.10 3.27 6.35
CA PHE A 105 6.90 3.51 5.55
C PHE A 105 6.93 4.88 4.86
N VAL A 106 7.30 5.95 5.59
CA VAL A 106 7.49 7.30 5.06
C VAL A 106 8.55 7.30 3.94
N ASN A 107 9.69 6.64 4.14
CA ASN A 107 10.74 6.54 3.13
C ASN A 107 10.26 5.82 1.86
N ILE A 108 9.47 4.75 1.99
CA ILE A 108 8.87 4.06 0.84
C ILE A 108 7.96 5.03 0.08
N LEU A 109 7.11 5.78 0.77
CA LEU A 109 6.25 6.78 0.12
C LEU A 109 7.07 7.81 -0.68
N ILE A 110 8.11 8.37 -0.06
CA ILE A 110 8.88 9.47 -0.65
C ILE A 110 9.75 9.00 -1.82
N HIS A 111 10.44 7.87 -1.66
CA HIS A 111 11.54 7.48 -2.53
C HIS A 111 11.22 6.32 -3.48
N CYS A 112 10.19 5.53 -3.19
CA CYS A 112 9.92 4.28 -3.91
C CYS A 112 8.66 4.33 -4.78
N GLU A 113 7.96 5.48 -4.82
CA GLU A 113 6.75 5.71 -5.62
C GLU A 113 5.78 4.51 -5.62
N PRO A 114 5.35 4.02 -4.43
CA PRO A 114 4.46 2.88 -4.34
C PRO A 114 3.18 3.18 -5.10
N LYS A 115 2.69 2.16 -5.80
CA LYS A 115 1.55 2.33 -6.69
C LYS A 115 0.22 2.34 -5.94
N TYR A 116 0.17 1.63 -4.80
CA TYR A 116 -1.01 1.53 -3.95
C TYR A 116 -0.65 1.75 -2.47
N PRO A 117 -0.16 2.95 -2.10
CA PRO A 117 0.29 3.23 -0.73
C PRO A 117 -0.81 3.05 0.31
N GLY A 118 -2.06 3.36 -0.02
CA GLY A 118 -3.21 3.10 0.86
C GLY A 118 -3.41 1.62 1.20
N MET A 119 -3.06 0.71 0.29
CA MET A 119 -3.12 -0.73 0.56
C MET A 119 -1.99 -1.22 1.48
N LEU A 120 -0.79 -0.67 1.30
CA LEU A 120 0.32 -0.91 2.22
C LEU A 120 -0.06 -0.44 3.63
N TRP A 121 -0.62 0.77 3.75
CA TRP A 121 -1.14 1.26 5.03
C TRP A 121 -2.16 0.28 5.62
N GLU A 122 -3.18 -0.11 4.86
CA GLU A 122 -4.23 -1.00 5.38
C GLU A 122 -3.67 -2.35 5.88
N SER A 123 -2.63 -2.86 5.23
CA SER A 123 -1.99 -4.13 5.58
C SER A 123 -1.12 -4.03 6.85
N PHE A 124 -0.48 -2.88 7.07
CA PHE A 124 0.53 -2.72 8.14
C PHE A 124 0.12 -1.77 9.28
N LYS A 125 -1.02 -1.09 9.19
CA LYS A 125 -1.45 -0.05 10.16
C LYS A 125 -1.41 -0.51 11.62
N GLU A 126 -1.77 -1.76 11.93
CA GLU A 126 -1.75 -2.25 13.32
C GLU A 126 -0.33 -2.35 13.89
N TYR A 127 0.67 -2.67 13.06
CA TYR A 127 2.09 -2.68 13.46
C TYR A 127 2.65 -1.26 13.56
N LEU A 128 2.21 -0.37 12.66
CA LEU A 128 2.63 1.02 12.62
C LEU A 128 2.14 1.82 13.83
N ILE A 129 1.14 1.36 14.58
CA ILE A 129 0.60 2.04 15.78
C ILE A 129 0.86 1.30 17.09
N PHE A 130 1.73 0.28 17.07
CA PHE A 130 1.83 -0.66 18.19
C PHE A 130 2.23 0.00 19.53
N ASP A 131 3.12 0.99 19.49
CA ASP A 131 3.48 1.87 20.61
C ASP A 131 2.30 2.71 21.11
N LEU A 132 1.49 3.23 20.17
CA LEU A 132 0.34 4.08 20.49
C LEU A 132 -0.70 3.34 21.32
N ILE A 133 -0.89 2.04 21.06
CA ILE A 133 -1.82 1.19 21.84
C ILE A 133 -1.43 1.15 23.32
N ARG A 134 -0.14 1.06 23.62
CA ARG A 134 0.36 1.01 25.01
C ARG A 134 0.30 2.38 25.66
N LYS A 135 0.61 3.43 24.88
CA LYS A 135 0.69 4.81 25.37
C LYS A 135 -0.70 5.43 25.62
N TYR A 136 -1.69 5.12 24.77
CA TYR A 136 -3.05 5.66 24.86
C TYR A 136 -4.09 4.53 24.95
N PRO A 137 -4.16 3.79 26.08
CA PRO A 137 -5.03 2.64 26.22
C PRO A 137 -6.54 2.99 26.22
N ASN A 138 -6.87 4.25 26.46
CA ASN A 138 -8.25 4.74 26.48
C ASN A 138 -8.78 5.17 25.11
N TYR A 139 -7.91 5.21 24.09
CA TYR A 139 -8.28 5.62 22.74
C TYR A 139 -8.87 4.43 21.97
N SER A 140 -9.88 4.70 21.16
CA SER A 140 -10.42 3.72 20.22
C SER A 140 -9.41 3.39 19.13
N LYS A 141 -9.54 2.22 18.50
CA LYS A 141 -8.68 1.83 17.37
C LYS A 141 -8.66 2.87 16.25
N ASN A 142 -9.80 3.48 15.95
CA ASN A 142 -9.89 4.50 14.90
C ASN A 142 -9.12 5.78 15.26
N GLU A 143 -9.17 6.20 16.52
CA GLU A 143 -8.38 7.33 17.00
C GLU A 143 -6.89 7.01 16.95
N LEU A 144 -6.48 5.79 17.33
CA LEU A 144 -5.09 5.35 17.22
C LEU A 144 -4.59 5.26 15.78
N PHE A 145 -5.42 4.79 14.84
CA PHE A 145 -5.08 4.82 13.41
C PHE A 145 -4.94 6.24 12.89
N ASN A 146 -5.81 7.15 13.32
CA ASN A 146 -5.72 8.56 12.97
C ASN A 146 -4.41 9.19 13.51
N LEU A 147 -4.02 8.87 14.75
CA LEU A 147 -2.74 9.27 15.31
C LEU A 147 -1.55 8.74 14.51
N GLY A 148 -1.62 7.48 14.07
CA GLY A 148 -0.60 6.90 13.18
C GLY A 148 -0.49 7.65 11.85
N LEU A 149 -1.61 8.09 11.29
CA LEU A 149 -1.63 8.91 10.07
C LEU A 149 -1.04 10.31 10.32
N CYS A 150 -1.34 10.97 11.44
CA CYS A 150 -0.72 12.24 11.80
C CYS A 150 0.82 12.14 11.89
N LEU A 151 1.33 11.07 12.50
CA LEU A 151 2.77 10.80 12.60
C LEU A 151 3.44 10.59 11.23
N ILE A 152 2.76 9.88 10.33
CA ILE A 152 3.25 9.69 8.97
C ILE A 152 3.23 11.02 8.21
N ASP A 153 2.15 11.79 8.31
CA ASP A 153 2.04 13.11 7.68
C ASP A 153 3.11 14.07 8.20
N GLN A 154 3.45 14.02 9.50
CA GLN A 154 4.59 14.75 10.06
C GLN A 154 5.91 14.35 9.41
N GLY A 155 6.19 13.05 9.29
CA GLY A 155 7.41 12.58 8.61
C GLY A 155 7.47 12.96 7.13
N LEU A 156 6.33 13.18 6.48
CA LEU A 156 6.26 13.66 5.09
C LEU A 156 6.55 15.16 4.95
N LYS A 157 6.29 15.96 6.00
CA LYS A 157 6.50 17.42 5.97
C LYS A 157 7.96 17.81 5.77
N ASP A 158 8.90 17.02 6.28
CA ASP A 158 10.34 17.21 6.05
C ASP A 158 10.71 17.18 4.56
N HIS A 159 9.86 16.57 3.73
CA HIS A 159 10.01 16.48 2.28
C HIS A 159 9.00 17.35 1.52
N GLU A 160 8.38 18.32 2.19
CA GLU A 160 7.33 19.20 1.62
C GLU A 160 6.14 18.44 1.02
N LYS A 161 5.89 17.22 1.52
CA LYS A 161 4.78 16.37 1.10
C LYS A 161 3.76 16.19 2.23
N SER A 162 2.57 15.75 1.86
CA SER A 162 1.49 15.35 2.76
C SER A 162 0.84 14.07 2.26
N LEU A 163 0.06 13.39 3.11
CA LEU A 163 -0.79 12.25 2.74
C LEU A 163 -1.67 12.52 1.52
N LYS A 164 -2.02 13.78 1.25
CA LYS A 164 -2.81 14.19 0.07
C LYS A 164 -2.08 13.98 -1.26
N ASP A 165 -0.76 13.95 -1.24
CA ASP A 165 0.06 13.81 -2.44
C ASP A 165 0.18 12.36 -2.92
N PHE A 166 -0.29 11.41 -2.11
CA PHE A 166 -0.20 9.97 -2.38
C PHE A 166 -1.58 9.40 -2.70
N CYS A 167 -1.71 8.77 -3.87
CA CYS A 167 -3.00 8.28 -4.33
C CYS A 167 -3.57 7.20 -3.40
N ASN A 168 -4.86 7.28 -3.12
CA ASN A 168 -5.58 6.34 -2.24
C ASN A 168 -5.07 6.25 -0.79
N MET A 169 -4.21 7.16 -0.32
CA MET A 169 -3.86 7.23 1.10
C MET A 169 -5.03 7.79 1.92
N PRO A 170 -5.37 7.15 3.06
CA PRO A 170 -6.34 7.72 3.98
C PRO A 170 -5.78 9.02 4.57
N GLN A 171 -6.69 9.97 4.81
CA GLN A 171 -6.35 11.29 5.34
C GLN A 171 -6.48 11.29 6.85
N ASN A 172 -5.56 11.96 7.53
CA ASN A 172 -5.70 12.27 8.94
C ASN A 172 -6.81 13.33 9.14
N ILE A 173 -7.47 13.24 10.29
CA ILE A 173 -8.40 14.26 10.79
C ILE A 173 -7.68 14.97 11.94
N ASP A 174 -7.50 16.28 11.83
CA ASP A 174 -6.81 17.13 12.81
C ASP A 174 -7.62 17.29 14.12
N LEU A 175 -7.91 16.18 14.79
CA LEU A 175 -8.72 16.14 16.01
C LEU A 175 -7.88 16.05 17.29
N ILE A 176 -6.57 15.83 17.19
CA ILE A 176 -5.74 15.53 18.35
C ILE A 176 -4.52 16.44 18.34
N ASN A 177 -4.43 17.34 19.32
CA ASN A 177 -3.22 18.09 19.62
C ASN A 177 -2.11 17.09 19.96
N PHE A 178 -1.22 16.88 19.01
CA PHE A 178 -0.15 15.90 19.08
C PHE A 178 1.15 16.64 19.42
N ASP A 179 1.67 16.45 20.63
CA ASP A 179 2.96 17.03 21.03
C ASP A 179 4.08 16.03 20.74
N GLU A 180 4.98 16.38 19.82
CA GLU A 180 6.14 15.57 19.43
C GLU A 180 7.07 15.28 20.62
N ASN A 181 7.11 16.15 21.63
CA ASN A 181 7.92 15.96 22.83
C ASN A 181 7.50 14.74 23.67
N GLU A 182 6.32 14.21 23.41
CA GLU A 182 5.76 13.09 24.16
C GLU A 182 6.28 11.73 23.66
N PHE A 183 6.98 11.67 22.51
CA PHE A 183 7.61 10.43 21.97
C PHE A 183 9.06 10.21 22.40
N TYR A 184 9.67 11.22 23.02
CA TYR A 184 10.98 11.12 23.64
C TYR A 184 10.80 10.62 25.09
N ASP A 185 11.09 9.34 25.34
CA ASP A 185 11.32 8.85 26.70
C ASP A 185 12.85 8.89 26.97
N PRO A 186 13.34 9.85 27.78
CA PRO A 186 14.76 9.97 28.07
C PRO A 186 15.37 8.69 28.65
N LYS A 187 14.57 7.86 29.33
CA LYS A 187 15.04 6.60 29.92
C LYS A 187 15.21 5.51 28.88
N GLU A 188 14.28 5.37 27.93
CA GLU A 188 14.40 4.39 26.86
C GLU A 188 15.58 4.72 25.93
N GLU A 189 15.74 5.99 25.57
CA GLU A 189 16.87 6.46 24.76
C GLU A 189 18.21 6.25 25.47
N TYR A 190 18.28 6.49 26.77
CA TYR A 190 19.48 6.21 27.56
C TYR A 190 19.85 4.72 27.57
N ILE A 191 18.86 3.82 27.71
CA ILE A 191 19.08 2.37 27.67
C ILE A 191 19.52 1.93 26.27
N LEU A 192 18.92 2.48 25.22
CA LEU A 192 19.30 2.19 23.83
C LEU A 192 20.74 2.65 23.57
N ALA A 193 21.10 3.86 23.98
CA ALA A 193 22.45 4.40 23.85
C ALA A 193 23.49 3.50 24.56
N GLN A 194 23.24 3.07 25.79
CA GLN A 194 24.14 2.15 26.50
C GLN A 194 24.31 0.81 25.77
N ASN A 195 23.22 0.25 25.23
CA ASN A 195 23.27 -1.00 24.48
C ASN A 195 24.04 -0.86 23.15
N LEU A 196 23.92 0.28 22.48
CA LEU A 196 24.66 0.57 21.26
C LEU A 196 26.14 0.76 21.54
N ILE A 197 26.50 1.50 22.60
CA ILE A 197 27.89 1.68 23.05
C ILE A 197 28.56 0.33 23.33
N TYR A 198 27.86 -0.58 24.00
CA TYR A 198 28.39 -1.92 24.28
C TYR A 198 28.69 -2.75 23.02
N LYS A 199 27.99 -2.50 21.91
CA LYS A 199 28.13 -3.23 20.64
C LYS A 199 29.13 -2.59 19.66
N MET A 200 29.77 -1.48 20.02
CA MET A 200 30.69 -0.78 19.14
C MET A 200 32.01 -1.54 18.95
N ASN A 201 32.58 -1.42 17.76
CA ASN A 201 33.95 -1.88 17.49
C ASN A 201 34.99 -0.85 17.97
N GLU A 202 36.26 -1.26 18.03
CA GLU A 202 37.35 -0.43 18.58
C GLU A 202 37.54 0.88 17.80
N GLU A 203 37.42 0.85 16.46
CA GLU A 203 37.53 2.05 15.62
C GLU A 203 36.42 3.08 15.90
N GLN A 204 35.20 2.61 16.19
CA GLN A 204 34.09 3.49 16.52
C GLN A 204 34.22 4.07 17.94
N LYS A 205 34.82 3.33 18.89
CA LYS A 205 35.03 3.79 20.28
C LYS A 205 36.03 4.94 20.35
N GLU A 206 37.12 4.90 19.58
CA GLU A 206 38.13 5.98 19.52
C GLU A 206 37.56 7.33 19.06
N ILE A 207 36.44 7.33 18.32
CA ILE A 207 35.78 8.55 17.84
C ILE A 207 34.88 9.17 18.92
N ILE A 208 34.24 8.36 19.77
CA ILE A 208 33.33 8.84 20.80
C ILE A 208 34.08 9.33 22.06
N GLU A 209 35.28 8.80 22.32
CA GLU A 209 36.09 9.18 23.49
C GLU A 209 36.95 10.45 23.29
N LYS A 210 36.86 11.11 22.12
CA LYS A 210 37.53 12.39 21.81
C LYS A 210 36.60 13.59 22.03
#